data_AF-A0A6B9Y8V9-F1
#
_entry.id   AF-A0A6B9Y8V9-F1
#
_cell.length_a   1.000
_cell.length_b   1.000
_cell.length_c   1.000
_cell.angle_alpha   90.00
_cell.angle_beta   90.00
_cell.angle_gamma   90.00
#
_symmetry.space_group_name_H-M   'P 1'
#
loop_
_entity.id
_entity.type
_entity.pdbx_description
1 polymer ?
#
loop_
_entity_poly.entity_id
_entity_poly.type
_entity_poly.pdbx_seq_one_letter_code
_entity_poly.pdbx_strand_id
1 'polypeptide(L)' 'MGKRVEVDADDGVVRAERTVRKSGNSIVVSIPTQVLEGAGLKEGDNVLLEADLDDGGIHLSKVEDTE' A
#
# COMPACT_ATOMS: atom_id res chain seq x y z
N MET A 1 8.07 -10.87 15.22
CA MET A 1 7.48 -11.91 14.34
C MET A 1 7.44 -11.35 12.93
N GLY A 2 8.13 -12.01 11.99
CA GLY A 2 8.29 -11.54 10.62
C GLY A 2 6.96 -11.45 9.89
N LYS A 3 6.61 -10.25 9.44
CA LYS A 3 5.41 -9.96 8.68
C LYS A 3 5.56 -10.58 7.27
N ARG A 4 4.90 -11.72 7.00
CA ARG A 4 4.96 -12.44 5.72
C ARG A 4 4.58 -11.51 4.57
N VAL A 5 5.41 -11.52 3.53
CA VAL A 5 5.13 -10.92 2.21
C VAL A 5 5.17 -12.09 1.25
N GLU A 6 4.13 -12.23 0.44
CA GLU A 6 4.02 -13.21 -0.62
C GLU A 6 4.14 -12.45 -1.95
N VAL A 7 5.06 -12.89 -2.80
CA VAL A 7 5.29 -12.30 -4.12
C VAL A 7 4.92 -13.36 -5.14
N ASP A 8 3.87 -13.10 -5.90
CA ASP A 8 3.49 -13.90 -7.05
C ASP A 8 4.03 -13.21 -8.31
N ALA A 9 5.07 -13.80 -8.90
CA ALA A 9 5.72 -13.25 -10.08
C ALA A 9 4.92 -13.50 -11.37
N ASP A 10 4.05 -14.51 -11.38
CA ASP A 10 3.26 -14.89 -12.55
C ASP A 10 2.06 -13.95 -12.71
N ASP A 11 1.39 -13.63 -11.60
CA ASP A 11 0.24 -12.70 -11.57
C ASP A 11 0.66 -11.23 -11.38
N GLY A 12 1.94 -10.97 -11.07
CA GLY A 12 2.44 -9.60 -10.79
C GLY A 12 1.87 -9.00 -9.50
N VAL A 13 1.52 -9.85 -8.53
CA VAL A 13 0.83 -9.44 -7.30
C VAL A 13 1.74 -9.63 -6.09
N VAL A 14 1.83 -8.60 -5.24
CA VAL A 14 2.48 -8.70 -3.92
C VAL A 14 1.43 -8.60 -2.83
N ARG A 15 1.32 -9.64 -1.99
CA ARG A 15 0.36 -9.71 -0.89
C ARG A 15 1.05 -9.64 0.46
N ALA A 16 0.46 -8.91 1.40
CA ALA A 16 1.02 -8.73 2.73
C ALA A 16 -0.09 -8.47 3.76
N GLU A 17 -0.14 -9.28 4.83
CA GLU A 17 -1.05 -9.04 5.94
C GLU A 17 -0.41 -8.08 6.96
N ARG A 18 -1.12 -7.00 7.33
CA ARG A 18 -0.56 -5.95 8.20
C ARG A 18 -1.56 -5.52 9.26
N THR A 19 -1.09 -5.43 10.49
CA THR A 19 -1.83 -4.79 11.57
C THR A 19 -1.69 -3.28 11.49
N VAL A 20 -2.84 -2.60 11.52
CA VAL A 20 -2.94 -1.15 11.70
C VAL A 20 -2.49 -0.80 13.11
N ARG A 21 -1.68 0.26 13.26
CA ARG A 21 -1.20 0.73 14.56
C ARG A 21 -1.54 2.19 14.79
N LYS A 22 -1.60 2.58 16.06
CA LYS A 22 -1.70 3.99 16.46
C LYS A 22 -0.30 4.59 16.61
N SER A 23 -0.08 5.80 16.10
CA SER A 23 1.14 6.58 16.30
C SER A 23 0.77 8.00 16.71
N GLY A 24 0.88 8.31 18.00
CA GLY A 24 0.32 9.54 18.56
C GLY A 24 -1.20 9.61 18.35
N ASN A 25 -1.66 10.62 17.62
CA ASN A 25 -3.08 10.80 17.24
C ASN A 25 -3.43 10.23 15.86
N SER A 26 -2.49 9.58 15.17
CA SER A 26 -2.69 9.06 13.82
C SER A 26 -2.86 7.55 13.79
N ILE A 27 -3.63 7.07 12.81
CA ILE A 27 -3.73 5.65 12.44
C ILE A 27 -2.75 5.41 11.31
N VAL A 28 -1.91 4.39 11.45
CA VAL A 28 -0.79 4.13 10.54
C VAL A 28 -0.78 2.66 10.13
N VAL A 29 -0.68 2.42 8.83
CA VAL A 29 -0.33 1.12 8.27
C VAL A 29 1.07 1.21 7.66
N SER A 30 1.89 0.18 7.86
CA SER A 30 3.23 0.11 7.27
C SER A 30 3.17 -0.76 6.02
N ILE A 31 3.39 -0.13 4.87
CA ILE A 31 3.47 -0.81 3.58
C ILE A 31 4.90 -1.35 3.41
N PRO A 32 5.08 -2.64 3.07
CA PRO A 32 6.40 -3.21 2.81
C PRO A 32 7.05 -2.58 1.58
N THR A 33 8.38 -2.45 1.60
CA THR A 33 9.14 -1.93 0.45
C THR A 33 8.88 -2.72 -0.81
N GLN A 34 8.74 -4.04 -0.73
CA GLN A 34 8.45 -4.90 -1.88
C GLN A 34 7.10 -4.57 -2.54
N VAL A 35 6.10 -4.17 -1.76
CA VAL A 35 4.79 -3.74 -2.29
C VAL A 35 4.91 -2.37 -2.96
N LEU A 36 5.67 -1.45 -2.36
CA LEU A 36 5.94 -0.14 -2.95
C LEU A 36 6.71 -0.26 -4.28
N GLU A 37 7.76 -1.08 -4.31
CA GLU A 37 8.54 -1.37 -5.51
C GLU A 37 7.68 -2.00 -6.61
N GLY A 38 6.85 -2.99 -6.26
CA GLY A 38 5.91 -3.60 -7.20
C GLY A 38 4.87 -2.62 -7.76
N ALA A 39 4.49 -1.61 -6.97
CA ALA A 39 3.57 -0.54 -7.38
C ALA A 39 4.27 0.66 -8.04
N GLY A 40 5.60 0.65 -8.18
CA GLY A 40 6.36 1.79 -8.73
C GLY A 40 6.29 3.06 -7.87
N LEU A 41 6.06 2.90 -6.56
CA LEU A 41 5.98 3.97 -5.57
C LEU A 41 7.28 4.04 -4.75
N LYS A 42 7.62 5.24 -4.29
CA LYS A 42 8.73 5.48 -3.35
C LYS A 42 8.30 6.36 -2.18
N GLU A 43 9.11 6.35 -1.13
CA GLU A 43 8.91 7.26 0.00
C GLU A 43 8.93 8.72 -0.48
N GLY A 44 7.93 9.49 -0.05
CA GLY A 44 7.75 10.89 -0.46
C GLY A 44 6.86 11.10 -1.69
N ASP A 45 6.43 10.03 -2.37
CA ASP A 45 5.44 10.17 -3.46
C ASP A 45 4.07 10.60 -2.89
N ASN A 46 3.37 11.45 -3.67
CA ASN A 46 1.96 11.72 -3.44
C ASN A 46 1.12 10.62 -4.10
N VAL A 47 0.14 10.12 -3.36
CA VAL A 47 -0.75 9.05 -3.80
C VAL A 47 -2.20 9.47 -3.61
N LEU A 48 -3.06 9.04 -4.52
CA LEU A 48 -4.49 9.12 -4.37
C LEU A 48 -4.94 7.91 -3.55
N LEU A 49 -5.83 8.16 -2.59
CA LEU A 49 -6.38 7.14 -1.71
C LEU A 49 -7.91 7.14 -1.89
N GLU A 50 -8.45 6.05 -2.40
CA GLU A 50 -9.88 5.91 -2.67
C GLU A 50 -10.45 4.77 -1.83
N ALA A 51 -11.55 5.05 -1.12
CA ALA A 51 -12.31 4.01 -0.43
C ALA A 51 -13.39 3.51 -1.38
N ASP A 52 -13.33 2.23 -1.71
CA ASP A 52 -14.40 1.57 -2.44
C ASP A 52 -15.39 1.00 -1.41
N LEU A 53 -16.63 1.48 -1.51
CA LEU A 53 -17.70 1.17 -0.57
C LEU A 53 -18.43 -0.13 -0.93
N ASP A 54 -18.27 -0.61 -2.15
CA ASP A 54 -18.93 -1.83 -2.63
C ASP A 54 -18.10 -3.06 -2.25
N ASP A 55 -16.78 -3.01 -2.45
CA ASP A 55 -15.87 -4.10 -2.07
C ASP A 55 -15.30 -3.96 -0.65
N GLY A 56 -15.47 -2.79 -0.02
CA GLY A 56 -14.95 -2.48 1.32
C GLY A 56 -13.42 -2.28 1.36
N GLY A 57 -12.82 -2.03 0.21
CA GLY A 57 -11.38 -1.88 0.00
C GLY A 57 -10.90 -0.42 0.05
N ILE A 58 -9.58 -0.27 0.19
CA ILE A 58 -8.89 1.01 -0.03
C ILE A 58 -7.92 0.80 -1.17
N HIS A 59 -8.07 1.60 -2.23
CA HIS A 59 -7.19 1.59 -3.39
C HIS A 59 -6.20 2.75 -3.27
N LEU A 60 -4.94 2.45 -3.56
CA LEU A 60 -3.86 3.45 -3.65
C LEU A 60 -3.37 3.49 -5.09
N SER A 61 -3.31 4.69 -5.65
CA SER A 61 -2.79 4.93 -7.00
C SER A 61 -1.84 6.11 -6.99
N LYS A 62 -0.87 6.10 -7.92
CA LYS A 62 0.07 7.21 -8.08
C LYS A 62 -0.67 8.40 -8.65
N VAL A 63 -0.47 9.59 -8.08
CA VAL A 63 -0.93 10.82 -8.71
C VAL A 63 0.11 11.19 -9.77
N GLU A 64 -0.28 11.22 -11.03
CA GLU A 64 0.57 11.82 -12.06
C GLU A 64 0.55 13.34 -11.86
N ASP A 65 1.72 13.94 -11.65
CA ASP A 65 1.86 15.38 -11.62
C ASP A 65 1.42 15.93 -12.98
N THR A 66 0.19 16.46 -13.04
CA THR A 66 -0.29 17.22 -14.18
C THR A 66 0.25 18.63 -14.01
N GLU A 67 1.42 18.90 -14.59
CA GLU A 67 1.95 20.25 -14.78
C GLU A 67 1.19 21.00 -15.89
#